data_AF-A0A1C3H418-F1
#
_entry.id   AF-A0A1C3H418-F1
#
_cell.length_a   1.000
_cell.length_b   1.000
_cell.length_c   1.000
_cell.angle_alpha   90.00
_cell.angle_beta   90.00
_cell.angle_gamma   90.00
#
_symmetry.space_group_name_H-M   'P 1'
#
loop_
_entity.id
_entity.type
_entity.pdbx_description
1 polymer ?
#
loop_
_entity_poly.entity_id
_entity_poly.type
_entity_poly.pdbx_seq_one_letter_code
_entity_poly.pdbx_strand_id
1 'polypeptide(L)'
;MNEQVRGNAMRAVQAAAIDGDAILVVRIEPEEKQRTKRQNRYLWGVVYKHLVDNDPGYFVNEETERLLHGRGIAVTEIVHEFCKAQFLPPVDLGIGGGMRITKSTAKLNRQEFNDYVENIRRWAAESLQVFIPDPYAAGYEDLVWRGR
;
A
#
# COMPACT_ATOMS: atom_id res chain seq x y z
N MET A 1 -19.14 9.30 18.87
CA MET A 1 -17.73 9.18 19.29
C MET A 1 -17.73 8.41 20.60
N ASN A 2 -17.11 7.23 20.66
CA ASN A 2 -17.25 6.36 21.82
C ASN A 2 -16.56 7.00 23.05
N GLU A 3 -17.33 7.37 24.08
CA GLU A 3 -16.87 7.99 25.34
C GLU A 3 -15.66 7.25 25.93
N GLN A 4 -15.66 5.92 25.76
CA GLN A 4 -14.62 5.01 26.19
C GLN A 4 -13.27 5.22 25.48
N VAL A 5 -13.29 5.54 24.18
CA VAL A 5 -12.07 5.81 23.40
C VAL A 5 -11.44 7.12 23.87
N ARG A 6 -12.26 8.14 24.16
CA ARG A 6 -11.80 9.42 24.74
C ARG A 6 -11.13 9.20 26.10
N GLY A 7 -11.78 8.44 26.98
CA GLY A 7 -11.24 8.13 28.31
C GLY A 7 -9.94 7.32 28.26
N ASN A 8 -9.81 6.39 27.31
CA ASN A 8 -8.56 5.64 27.13
C ASN A 8 -7.41 6.52 26.64
N ALA A 9 -7.67 7.41 25.67
CA ALA A 9 -6.66 8.33 25.16
C ALA A 9 -6.15 9.29 26.25
N MET A 10 -7.05 9.86 27.06
CA MET A 10 -6.66 10.75 28.17
C MET A 10 -5.78 10.04 29.20
N ARG A 11 -6.14 8.80 29.57
CA ARG A 11 -5.34 8.01 30.52
C ARG A 11 -3.95 7.70 29.98
N ALA A 12 -3.84 7.38 28.68
CA ALA A 12 -2.55 7.10 28.05
C ALA A 12 -1.64 8.34 28.04
N VAL A 13 -2.19 9.53 27.75
CA VAL A 13 -1.42 10.78 27.79
C VAL A 13 -1.01 11.15 29.22
N GLN A 14 -1.89 10.98 30.21
CA GLN A 14 -1.56 11.24 31.61
C GLN A 14 -0.52 10.27 32.18
N ALA A 15 -0.49 9.03 31.70
CA ALA A 15 0.45 8.01 32.16
C ALA A 15 1.81 8.07 31.46
N ALA A 16 1.99 8.94 30.45
CA ALA A 16 3.25 9.07 29.76
C ALA A 16 4.34 9.58 30.71
N ALA A 17 5.41 8.82 30.87
CA ALA A 17 6.57 9.24 31.64
C ALA A 17 7.32 10.34 30.88
N ILE A 18 7.30 11.55 31.42
CA ILE A 18 8.03 12.69 30.89
C ILE A 18 9.30 12.83 31.73
N ASP A 19 10.40 12.24 31.23
CA ASP A 19 11.73 12.52 31.76
C ASP A 19 12.21 13.87 31.20
N GLY A 20 13.01 14.62 31.96
CA GLY A 20 13.36 16.02 31.72
C GLY A 20 14.02 16.31 30.38
N ASP A 21 14.58 15.29 29.72
CA ASP A 21 15.25 15.40 28.42
C ASP A 21 14.39 14.92 27.23
N ALA A 22 13.22 14.30 27.45
CA ALA A 22 12.42 13.69 26.39
C ALA A 22 11.30 14.62 25.89
N ILE A 23 11.34 14.98 24.60
CA ILE A 23 10.23 15.67 23.92
C ILE A 23 9.28 14.63 23.34
N LEU A 24 8.07 14.52 23.89
CA LEU A 24 7.02 13.65 23.39
C LEU A 24 6.02 14.43 22.52
N VAL A 25 5.61 13.86 21.39
CA VAL A 25 4.62 14.45 20.48
C VAL A 25 3.36 13.59 20.49
N VAL A 26 2.23 14.20 20.86
CA VAL A 26 0.89 13.58 20.73
C VAL A 26 0.24 14.10 19.45
N ARG A 27 -0.11 13.18 18.55
CA ARG A 27 -0.74 13.49 17.26
C ARG A 27 -2.15 12.90 17.24
N ILE A 28 -3.15 13.79 17.22
CA ILE A 28 -4.56 13.41 17.04
C ILE A 28 -4.90 13.66 15.59
N GLU A 29 -5.25 12.58 14.89
CA GLU A 29 -5.67 12.63 13.50
C GLU A 29 -7.06 11.99 13.38
N PRO A 30 -7.86 12.40 12.38
CA PRO A 30 -9.08 11.70 12.06
C PRO A 30 -8.76 10.21 11.90
N GLU A 31 -9.58 9.34 12.50
CA GLU A 31 -9.43 7.91 12.27
C GLU A 31 -9.59 7.67 10.77
N GLU A 32 -8.48 7.40 10.08
CA GLU A 32 -8.55 6.89 8.73
C GLU A 32 -9.39 5.62 8.77
N LYS A 33 -10.35 5.53 7.86
CA LYS A 33 -11.26 4.38 7.79
C LYS A 33 -10.42 3.10 7.92
N GLN A 34 -10.68 2.28 8.95
CA GLN A 34 -9.97 1.02 9.22
C GLN A 34 -9.77 0.18 7.95
N ARG A 35 -10.77 0.24 7.06
CA ARG A 35 -10.75 -0.37 5.73
C ARG A 35 -9.58 0.10 4.85
N THR A 36 -9.23 1.38 4.82
CA THR A 36 -8.09 1.91 4.04
C THR A 36 -6.77 1.38 4.57
N LYS A 37 -6.58 1.30 5.89
CA LYS A 37 -5.38 0.71 6.49
C LYS A 37 -5.26 -0.78 6.18
N ARG A 38 -6.38 -1.53 6.20
CA ARG A 38 -6.43 -2.94 5.81
C ARG A 38 -6.13 -3.14 4.32
N GLN A 39 -6.73 -2.33 3.45
CA GLN A 39 -6.43 -2.31 2.02
C GLN A 39 -4.93 -2.09 1.76
N ASN A 40 -4.32 -1.11 2.44
CA ASN A 40 -2.89 -0.86 2.33
C ASN A 40 -2.05 -2.04 2.84
N ARG A 41 -2.41 -2.65 3.97
CA ARG A 41 -1.72 -3.85 4.48
C ARG A 41 -1.82 -5.03 3.51
N TYR A 42 -2.97 -5.24 2.90
CA TYR A 42 -3.14 -6.28 1.89
C TYR A 42 -2.26 -6.00 0.66
N LEU A 43 -2.25 -4.76 0.15
CA LEU A 43 -1.42 -4.40 -1.01
C LEU A 43 0.08 -4.63 -0.75
N TRP A 44 0.61 -4.11 0.36
CA TRP A 44 2.04 -4.24 0.66
C TRP A 44 2.43 -5.63 1.17
N GLY A 45 1.67 -6.13 2.15
CA GLY A 45 2.00 -7.37 2.87
C GLY A 45 1.60 -8.64 2.13
N VAL A 46 0.72 -8.56 1.13
CA VAL A 46 0.28 -9.72 0.34
C VAL A 46 0.62 -9.52 -1.11
N VAL A 47 0.07 -8.50 -1.78
CA VAL A 47 0.18 -8.37 -3.25
C VAL A 47 1.64 -8.19 -3.69
N TYR A 48 2.31 -7.13 -3.24
CA TYR A 48 3.71 -6.89 -3.62
C TYR A 48 4.67 -7.93 -3.05
N LYS A 49 4.39 -8.41 -1.83
CA LYS A 49 5.18 -9.49 -1.24
C LYS A 49 5.12 -10.78 -2.07
N HIS A 50 3.94 -11.19 -2.53
CA HIS A 50 3.81 -12.39 -3.38
C HIS A 50 4.52 -12.22 -4.71
N LEU A 51 4.44 -11.04 -5.31
CA LEU A 51 5.17 -10.73 -6.54
C LEU A 51 6.68 -10.89 -6.36
N VAL A 52 7.24 -10.37 -5.28
CA VAL A 52 8.68 -10.47 -5.01
C VAL A 52 9.10 -11.88 -4.61
N ASP A 53 8.37 -12.51 -3.69
CA ASP A 53 8.73 -13.83 -3.14
C ASP A 53 8.63 -14.95 -4.18
N ASN A 54 7.76 -14.80 -5.18
CA ASN A 54 7.52 -15.81 -6.24
C ASN A 54 7.94 -15.29 -7.62
N ASP A 55 8.77 -14.25 -7.67
CA ASP A 55 9.20 -13.64 -8.92
C ASP A 55 9.98 -14.63 -9.80
N PRO A 56 9.61 -14.83 -11.07
CA PRO A 56 10.32 -15.74 -11.98
C PRO A 56 11.62 -15.12 -12.56
N GLY A 57 12.16 -14.07 -11.94
CA GLY A 57 13.31 -13.29 -12.44
C GLY A 57 12.93 -12.01 -13.18
N TYR A 58 11.67 -11.55 -13.09
CA TYR A 58 11.22 -10.31 -13.70
C TYR A 58 11.70 -9.08 -12.91
N PHE A 59 11.47 -9.08 -11.59
CA PHE A 59 11.93 -8.02 -10.67
C PHE A 59 13.17 -8.41 -9.88
N VAL A 60 13.30 -9.69 -9.52
CA VAL A 60 14.37 -10.22 -8.68
C VAL A 60 15.37 -10.93 -9.58
N ASN A 61 16.28 -10.16 -10.15
CA ASN A 61 17.35 -10.64 -11.02
C ASN A 61 18.67 -9.91 -10.75
N GLU A 62 19.77 -10.45 -11.28
CA GLU A 62 21.13 -9.92 -11.09
C GLU A 62 21.25 -8.45 -11.51
N GLU A 63 20.57 -8.05 -12.58
CA GLU A 63 20.58 -6.67 -13.07
C GLU A 63 19.96 -5.73 -12.05
N THR A 64 18.79 -6.10 -11.51
CA THR A 64 18.07 -5.30 -10.52
C THR A 64 18.84 -5.26 -9.21
N GLU A 65 19.41 -6.38 -8.76
CA GLU A 65 20.29 -6.41 -7.60
C GLU A 65 21.47 -5.46 -7.75
N ARG A 66 22.15 -5.49 -8.91
CA ARG A 66 23.26 -4.58 -9.22
C ARG A 66 22.83 -3.12 -9.22
N LEU A 67 21.67 -2.81 -9.79
CA LEU A 67 21.14 -1.44 -9.86
C LEU A 67 20.72 -0.90 -8.48
N LEU A 68 20.24 -1.77 -7.57
CA LEU A 68 19.78 -1.37 -6.24
C LEU A 68 20.88 -1.44 -5.18
N HIS A 69 21.99 -2.15 -5.45
CA HIS A 69 23.11 -2.31 -4.54
C HIS A 69 23.63 -0.96 -4.02
N GLY A 70 23.66 -0.79 -2.69
CA GLY A 70 24.11 0.43 -2.03
C GLY A 70 23.17 1.64 -2.12
N ARG A 71 21.99 1.50 -2.76
CA ARG A 71 21.01 2.60 -2.88
C ARG A 71 19.97 2.64 -1.76
N GLY A 72 19.85 1.57 -0.99
CA GLY A 72 18.87 1.48 0.10
C GLY A 72 17.41 1.45 -0.36
N ILE A 73 17.16 1.07 -1.62
CA ILE A 73 15.83 0.96 -2.21
C ILE A 73 15.39 -0.50 -2.18
N ALA A 74 14.21 -0.78 -1.66
CA ALA A 74 13.69 -2.15 -1.60
C ALA A 74 13.07 -2.56 -2.95
N VAL A 75 13.22 -3.83 -3.34
CA VAL A 75 12.59 -4.35 -4.57
C VAL A 75 11.06 -4.18 -4.52
N THR A 76 10.45 -4.29 -3.33
CA THR A 76 9.02 -4.03 -3.14
C THR A 76 8.61 -2.61 -3.50
N GLU A 77 9.47 -1.60 -3.31
CA GLU A 77 9.23 -0.23 -3.74
C GLU A 77 9.31 -0.10 -5.27
N ILE A 78 10.23 -0.82 -5.91
CA ILE A 78 10.32 -0.90 -7.37
C ILE A 78 9.04 -1.52 -7.96
N VAL A 79 8.60 -2.65 -7.38
CA VAL A 79 7.35 -3.30 -7.77
C VAL A 79 6.16 -2.35 -7.59
N HIS A 80 6.11 -1.61 -6.49
CA HIS A 80 5.08 -0.60 -6.25
C HIS A 80 5.03 0.47 -7.35
N GLU A 81 6.17 1.07 -7.68
CA GLU A 81 6.26 2.11 -8.71
C GLU A 81 5.96 1.57 -10.11
N PHE A 82 6.43 0.37 -10.43
CA PHE A 82 6.08 -0.32 -11.68
C PHE A 82 4.56 -0.52 -11.78
N CYS A 83 3.94 -1.13 -10.76
CA CYS A 83 2.50 -1.39 -10.78
C CYS A 83 1.70 -0.09 -10.88
N LYS A 84 2.13 0.99 -10.20
CA LYS A 84 1.50 2.31 -10.34
C LYS A 84 1.53 2.81 -11.78
N ALA A 85 2.70 2.81 -12.41
CA ALA A 85 2.85 3.28 -13.78
C ALA A 85 2.04 2.42 -14.78
N GLN A 86 1.95 1.11 -14.52
CA GLN A 86 1.31 0.16 -15.42
C GLN A 86 -0.22 0.13 -15.32
N PHE A 87 -0.77 0.19 -14.09
CA PHE A 87 -2.18 -0.13 -13.85
C PHE A 87 -3.03 1.06 -13.37
N LEU A 88 -2.43 2.23 -13.12
CA LEU A 88 -3.20 3.44 -12.83
C LEU A 88 -3.29 4.33 -14.06
N PRO A 89 -4.49 4.87 -14.35
CA PRO A 89 -4.63 5.83 -15.44
C PRO A 89 -3.78 7.08 -15.14
N PRO A 90 -2.97 7.54 -16.10
CA PRO A 90 -2.24 8.79 -15.96
C PRO A 90 -3.22 9.97 -15.94
N VAL A 91 -2.94 10.95 -15.10
CA VAL A 91 -3.63 12.23 -15.07
C VAL A 91 -2.84 13.20 -15.94
N ASP A 92 -3.46 13.65 -17.03
CA ASP A 92 -2.92 14.74 -17.85
C ASP A 92 -3.23 16.07 -17.16
N LEU A 93 -2.18 16.80 -16.80
CA LEU A 93 -2.33 18.08 -16.12
C LEU A 93 -2.41 19.26 -17.09
N GLY A 94 -2.12 19.07 -18.39
CA GLY A 94 -2.06 20.16 -19.36
C GLY A 94 -0.99 21.23 -19.07
N ILE A 95 -0.21 21.07 -18.00
CA ILE A 95 0.88 21.98 -17.60
C ILE A 95 2.16 21.58 -18.37
N GLY A 96 2.93 22.58 -18.81
CA GLY A 96 4.28 22.36 -19.35
C GLY A 96 4.34 21.55 -20.65
N GLY A 97 3.27 21.53 -21.45
CA GLY A 97 3.23 20.79 -22.72
C GLY A 97 2.67 19.37 -22.64
N GLY A 98 1.78 19.09 -21.67
CA GLY A 98 1.10 17.79 -21.55
C GLY A 98 1.74 16.86 -20.52
N MET A 99 2.22 17.40 -19.41
CA MET A 99 2.78 16.60 -18.32
C MET A 99 1.74 15.61 -17.79
N ARG A 100 2.10 14.33 -17.81
CA ARG A 100 1.30 13.22 -17.28
C ARG A 100 1.89 12.74 -15.96
N ILE A 101 1.05 12.66 -14.93
CA ILE A 101 1.44 12.12 -13.63
C ILE A 101 0.58 10.92 -13.26
N THR A 102 1.15 9.96 -12.54
CA THR A 102 0.38 8.86 -11.99
C THR A 102 -0.30 9.30 -10.70
N LYS A 103 -1.60 9.04 -10.57
CA LYS A 103 -2.34 9.32 -9.33
C LYS A 103 -1.72 8.55 -8.15
N SER A 104 -1.64 9.19 -6.98
CA SER A 104 -1.20 8.51 -5.76
C SER A 104 -2.20 7.41 -5.38
N THR A 105 -1.70 6.21 -5.07
CA THR A 105 -2.51 5.09 -4.56
C THR A 105 -3.25 5.45 -3.28
N ALA A 106 -2.69 6.34 -2.45
CA ALA A 106 -3.29 6.84 -1.22
C ALA A 106 -4.55 7.71 -1.46
N LYS A 107 -4.76 8.19 -2.69
CA LYS A 107 -5.91 9.02 -3.08
C LYS A 107 -6.96 8.26 -3.88
N LEU A 108 -6.78 6.95 -4.07
CA LEU A 108 -7.76 6.12 -4.76
C LEU A 108 -9.00 5.93 -3.90
N ASN A 109 -10.16 6.03 -4.53
CA ASN A 109 -11.40 5.63 -3.88
C ASN A 109 -11.46 4.10 -3.78
N ARG A 110 -12.49 3.61 -3.06
CA ARG A 110 -12.70 2.19 -2.85
C ARG A 110 -12.70 1.38 -4.15
N GLN A 111 -13.42 1.82 -5.17
CA GLN A 111 -13.55 1.11 -6.44
C GLN A 111 -12.26 1.19 -7.26
N GLU A 112 -11.62 2.36 -7.32
CA GLU A 112 -10.36 2.54 -8.04
C GLU A 112 -9.23 1.70 -7.46
N PHE A 113 -9.08 1.68 -6.13
CA PHE A 113 -8.12 0.81 -5.45
C PHE A 113 -8.41 -0.65 -5.75
N ASN A 114 -9.70 -0.94 -5.82
CA ASN A 114 -10.19 -2.26 -6.04
C ASN A 114 -9.78 -2.78 -7.44
N ASP A 115 -10.11 -2.01 -8.47
CA ASP A 115 -9.75 -2.33 -9.86
C ASP A 115 -8.22 -2.37 -10.06
N TYR A 116 -7.49 -1.47 -9.39
CA TYR A 116 -6.02 -1.45 -9.41
C TYR A 116 -5.41 -2.78 -8.92
N VAL A 117 -5.86 -3.28 -7.78
CA VAL A 117 -5.40 -4.56 -7.23
C VAL A 117 -5.75 -5.72 -8.16
N GLU A 118 -6.98 -5.78 -8.66
CA GLU A 118 -7.40 -6.88 -9.55
C GLU A 118 -6.62 -6.89 -10.87
N ASN A 119 -6.27 -5.72 -11.40
CA ASN A 119 -5.41 -5.63 -12.58
C ASN A 119 -3.99 -6.16 -12.30
N ILE A 120 -3.41 -5.87 -11.13
CA ILE A 120 -2.12 -6.45 -10.72
C ILE A 120 -2.22 -7.97 -10.62
N ARG A 121 -3.24 -8.48 -9.93
CA ARG A 121 -3.45 -9.92 -9.73
C ARG A 121 -3.60 -10.66 -11.05
N ARG A 122 -4.38 -10.10 -11.98
CA ARG A 122 -4.58 -10.65 -13.33
C ARG A 122 -3.27 -10.68 -14.11
N TRP A 123 -2.56 -9.55 -14.15
CA TRP A 123 -1.29 -9.46 -14.85
C TRP A 123 -0.24 -10.43 -14.26
N ALA A 124 -0.16 -10.54 -12.94
CA ALA A 124 0.76 -11.45 -12.27
C ALA A 124 0.50 -12.92 -12.67
N ALA A 125 -0.78 -13.32 -12.70
CA ALA A 125 -1.17 -14.67 -13.10
C ALA A 125 -0.88 -14.92 -14.59
N GLU A 126 -1.22 -13.97 -15.46
CA GLU A 126 -1.06 -14.13 -16.91
C GLU A 126 0.42 -14.06 -17.35
N SER A 127 1.15 -13.06 -16.87
CA SER A 127 2.49 -12.72 -17.37
C SER A 127 3.61 -13.40 -16.58
N LEU A 128 3.44 -13.56 -15.26
CA LEU A 128 4.48 -14.10 -14.39
C LEU A 128 4.16 -15.52 -13.90
N GLN A 129 2.96 -16.04 -14.17
CA GLN A 129 2.45 -17.29 -13.59
C GLN A 129 2.45 -17.25 -12.05
N VAL A 130 2.33 -16.06 -11.46
CA VAL A 130 2.28 -15.83 -10.01
C VAL A 130 0.83 -15.62 -9.57
N PHE A 131 0.31 -16.55 -8.77
CA PHE A 131 -1.05 -16.47 -8.24
C PHE A 131 -1.09 -15.71 -6.92
N ILE A 132 -1.61 -14.48 -6.97
CA ILE A 132 -1.77 -13.63 -5.78
C ILE A 132 -3.14 -13.92 -5.11
N PRO A 133 -3.16 -14.33 -3.83
CA PRO A 133 -4.40 -14.60 -3.11
C PRO A 133 -5.32 -13.38 -3.10
N ASP A 134 -6.64 -13.60 -3.23
CA ASP A 134 -7.60 -12.52 -2.97
C ASP A 134 -7.59 -12.14 -1.48
N PRO A 135 -8.17 -11.00 -1.08
CA PRO A 135 -8.24 -10.58 0.31
C PRO A 135 -8.93 -11.58 1.21
N TYR A 136 -9.96 -12.30 0.74
CA TYR A 136 -10.63 -13.30 1.56
C TYR A 136 -9.68 -14.46 1.89
N ALA A 137 -9.04 -15.03 0.87
CA ALA A 137 -8.03 -16.07 1.01
C ALA A 137 -6.82 -15.60 1.86
N ALA A 138 -6.52 -14.30 1.84
CA ALA A 138 -5.45 -13.69 2.63
C ALA A 138 -5.86 -13.28 4.06
N GLY A 139 -7.07 -13.60 4.53
CA GLY A 139 -7.55 -13.29 5.89
C GLY A 139 -8.08 -11.85 6.08
N TYR A 140 -8.39 -11.17 4.99
CA TYR A 140 -9.01 -9.83 4.95
C TYR A 140 -10.48 -9.94 4.50
N GLU A 141 -11.28 -10.66 5.27
CA GLU A 141 -12.70 -10.96 4.97
C GLU A 141 -13.58 -9.70 4.83
N ASP A 142 -13.21 -8.59 5.48
CA ASP A 142 -13.93 -7.32 5.36
C ASP A 142 -13.58 -6.53 4.09
N LEU A 143 -12.53 -6.97 3.38
CA LEU A 143 -12.16 -6.45 2.08
C LEU A 143 -12.80 -7.23 0.94
N VAL A 144 -13.58 -8.29 1.24
CA VAL A 144 -14.24 -9.14 0.23
C VAL A 144 -14.88 -8.27 -0.84
N TRP A 145 -14.38 -8.51 -2.04
CA TRP A 145 -14.95 -8.01 -3.27
C TRP A 145 -16.32 -8.64 -3.41
N ARG A 146 -17.36 -7.95 -2.95
CA ARG A 146 -18.72 -8.28 -3.36
C ARG A 146 -18.80 -7.98 -4.85
N GLY A 147 -18.35 -8.93 -5.67
CA GLY A 147 -18.80 -9.09 -7.03
C GLY A 147 -20.31 -9.28 -6.99
N ARG A 148 -20.99 -8.56 -7.87
CA ARG A 148 -22.41 -8.75 -8.17
C ARG A 148 -22.71 -10.21 -8.49
#